data_AF-A0A528BBU8-F1
#
_entry.id   AF-A0A528BBU8-F1
#
_cell.length_a   1.000
_cell.length_b   1.000
_cell.length_c   1.000
_cell.angle_alpha   90.00
_cell.angle_beta   90.00
_cell.angle_gamma   90.00
#
_symmetry.space_group_name_H-M   'P 1'
#
loop_
_entity.id
_entity.type
_entity.pdbx_description
1 polymer ?
#
loop_
_entity_poly.entity_id
_entity_poly.type
_entity_poly.pdbx_seq_one_letter_code
_entity_poly.pdbx_strand_id
1 'polypeptide(L)' 'MKLGLLTAPFADTPLADVADWASSAGFEALEIACWPKSS' A
#
# COMPACT_ATOMS: atom_id res chain seq x y z
N MET A 1 5.32 -17.52 7.22
CA MET A 1 5.76 -16.15 7.52
C MET A 1 5.14 -15.27 6.44
N LYS A 2 4.40 -14.20 6.79
CA LYS A 2 3.69 -13.37 5.80
C LYS A 2 4.53 -12.15 5.44
N LEU A 3 4.73 -11.88 4.15
CA LEU A 3 5.47 -10.71 3.67
C LEU A 3 4.52 -9.52 3.52
N GLY A 4 4.87 -8.36 4.09
CA GLY A 4 4.08 -7.13 4.04
C GLY A 4 4.69 -6.03 3.17
N LEU A 5 3.85 -5.09 2.73
CA LEU A 5 4.23 -3.90 1.97
C LEU A 5 3.82 -2.61 2.71
N LEU A 6 4.77 -1.70 2.93
CA LEU A 6 4.51 -0.35 3.40
C LEU A 6 4.10 0.55 2.22
N THR A 7 2.91 1.14 2.31
CA THR A 7 2.34 1.97 1.24
C THR A 7 2.95 3.37 1.10
N ALA A 8 3.86 3.77 2.00
CA ALA A 8 4.48 5.10 2.02
C ALA A 8 5.12 5.60 0.70
N PRO A 9 5.66 4.75 -0.20
CA PRO A 9 6.17 5.19 -1.50
C PRO A 9 5.09 5.54 -2.54
N PHE A 10 3.83 5.20 -2.27
CA PHE A 10 2.71 5.29 -3.21
C PHE A 10 1.69 6.37 -2.81
N ALA A 11 2.17 7.55 -2.38
CA ALA A 11 1.33 8.61 -1.82
C ALA A 11 0.20 9.11 -2.76
N ASP A 12 0.46 9.11 -4.06
CA ASP A 12 -0.47 9.59 -5.08
C ASP A 12 -1.25 8.46 -5.77
N THR A 13 -0.99 7.20 -5.41
CA THR A 13 -1.64 6.03 -6.01
C THR A 13 -2.88 5.65 -5.18
N PRO A 14 -4.06 5.44 -5.81
CA PRO A 14 -5.22 4.91 -5.09
C PRO A 14 -4.90 3.61 -4.35
N LEU A 15 -5.38 3.49 -3.10
CA LEU A 15 -5.10 2.32 -2.27
C LEU A 15 -5.53 1.00 -2.91
N ALA A 16 -6.63 1.00 -3.68
CA ALA A 16 -7.09 -0.18 -4.40
C ALA A 16 -6.05 -0.68 -5.42
N ASP A 17 -5.45 0.24 -6.19
CA ASP A 17 -4.44 -0.10 -7.20
C ASP A 17 -3.16 -0.65 -6.54
N VAL A 18 -2.77 -0.09 -5.39
CA VAL A 18 -1.64 -0.61 -4.59
C VAL A 18 -1.95 -2.02 -4.06
N ALA A 19 -3.18 -2.27 -3.61
CA ALA A 19 -3.59 -3.57 -3.09
C ALA A 19 -3.61 -4.66 -4.19
N ASP A 20 -4.14 -4.33 -5.35
CA ASP A 20 -4.18 -5.22 -6.51
C ASP A 20 -2.76 -5.59 -6.97
N TRP A 21 -1.88 -4.59 -7.09
CA TRP A 21 -0.47 -4.83 -7.42
C TRP A 21 0.23 -5.66 -6.35
N ALA A 22 0.09 -5.31 -5.07
CA ALA A 22 0.76 -5.99 -3.96
C ALA A 22 0.37 -7.48 -3.90
N SER A 23 -0.92 -7.78 -4.10
CA SER A 23 -1.40 -9.17 -4.20
C SER A 23 -0.77 -9.90 -5.39
N SER A 24 -0.69 -9.26 -6.57
CA SER A 24 -0.05 -9.83 -7.75
C SER A 24 1.45 -10.12 -7.57
N ALA A 25 2.12 -9.34 -6.71
CA ALA A 25 3.54 -9.47 -6.39
C ALA A 25 3.81 -10.46 -5.22
N GLY A 26 2.77 -11.06 -4.64
CA GLY A 26 2.89 -12.05 -3.56
C GLY A 26 2.98 -11.48 -2.15
N PHE A 27 2.68 -10.19 -1.96
CA PHE A 27 2.52 -9.62 -0.62
C PHE A 27 1.18 -10.07 -0.02
N GLU A 28 1.19 -10.32 1.29
CA GLU A 28 0.05 -10.88 2.02
C GLU A 28 -0.52 -9.92 3.07
N ALA A 29 0.11 -8.75 3.24
CA ALA A 29 -0.30 -7.72 4.19
C ALA A 29 0.08 -6.32 3.68
N LEU A 30 -0.71 -5.31 4.04
CA LEU A 30 -0.45 -3.91 3.74
C LEU A 30 -0.32 -3.10 5.04
N GLU A 31 0.71 -2.27 5.12
CA GLU A 31 0.86 -1.23 6.14
C GLU A 31 0.47 0.12 5.54
N ILE A 32 -0.64 0.68 6.02
CA ILE A 32 -1.26 1.87 5.42
C ILE A 32 -0.62 3.14 5.97
N ALA A 33 -0.01 3.94 5.09
CA ALA A 33 0.44 5.28 5.40
C ALA A 33 -0.76 6.24 5.31
N CYS A 34 -1.08 6.94 6.40
CA CYS A 34 -2.15 7.92 6.47
C CYS A 34 -1.57 9.33 6.33
N TRP A 35 -1.35 9.79 5.10
CA TRP A 35 -0.93 11.17 4.87
C TRP A 35 -2.02 12.15 5.33
N PRO A 36 -1.63 13.31 5.88
CA PRO A 36 -2.59 14.37 6.13
C PRO A 36 -3.23 14.78 4.79
N LYS A 37 -4.56 14.95 4.78
CA LYS A 37 -5.19 15.68 3.67
C LYS A 37 -4.54 17.06 3.63
N SER A 38 -4.14 17.53 2.44
CA SER A 38 -3.57 18.88 2.27
C SER A 38 -4.36 19.90 3.08
N SER A 39 -3.62 20.66 3.88
CA SER A 39 -4.09 21.80 4.69
C SER A 39 -4.74 22.88 3.85
#